data_AF-A0A087S2T9-F1
#
_entry.id   AF-A0A087S2T9-F1
#
_cell.length_a   1.000
_cell.length_b   1.000
_cell.length_c   1.000
_cell.angle_alpha   90.00
_cell.angle_beta   90.00
_cell.angle_gamma   90.00
#
_symmetry.space_group_name_H-M   'P 1'
#
loop_
_entity.id
_entity.type
_entity.pdbx_description
1 polymer ?
#
loop_
_entity_poly.entity_id
_entity_poly.type
_entity_poly.pdbx_seq_one_letter_code
_entity_poly.pdbx_strand_id
1 'polypeptide(L)'
;MKKAIKTAFVFGIFSVILISISNDVFAESTIADFVDPNKDKQYYLDRYYNEPTYKSWFDRNYPGITIEQAVGIDSEDSTMDSILNKEFIQEADATLVNQETPQTNNSEMAQMMLAIGGFGLLFGAVYGVKRKVNDNTRQISINKDTIKNKIIKPITRTNPLEILQIRLAKGEITIEEFESLEKKLKY
;
A
#
# COMPACT_ATOMS: atom_id res chain seq x y z
N MET A 1 39.78 -20.55 -67.64
CA MET A 1 38.90 -19.63 -68.39
C MET A 1 37.53 -19.62 -67.73
N LYS A 2 36.98 -18.41 -67.54
CA LYS A 2 35.59 -18.02 -67.23
C LYS A 2 34.97 -18.42 -65.88
N LYS A 3 34.59 -17.36 -65.16
CA LYS A 3 33.76 -17.24 -63.94
C LYS A 3 32.28 -17.45 -64.26
N ALA A 4 31.50 -17.87 -63.25
CA ALA A 4 30.24 -17.28 -62.72
C ALA A 4 29.55 -18.34 -61.82
N ILE A 5 29.54 -18.24 -60.49
CA ILE A 5 28.71 -17.39 -59.58
C ILE A 5 27.25 -17.86 -59.46
N LYS A 6 26.94 -18.34 -58.24
CA LYS A 6 25.66 -18.37 -57.49
C LYS A 6 24.49 -19.08 -58.17
N THR A 7 23.79 -19.98 -57.48
CA THR A 7 22.83 -19.61 -56.44
C THR A 7 22.47 -20.85 -55.62
N ALA A 8 22.47 -20.69 -54.29
CA ALA A 8 22.00 -21.67 -53.34
C ALA A 8 20.48 -21.85 -53.46
N PHE A 9 20.04 -23.09 -53.61
CA PHE A 9 18.70 -23.50 -53.19
C PHE A 9 18.74 -25.00 -52.87
N VAL A 10 19.29 -25.33 -51.70
CA VAL A 10 19.10 -26.65 -51.11
C VAL A 10 17.70 -26.63 -50.52
N PHE A 11 16.75 -27.29 -51.19
CA PHE A 11 15.47 -27.68 -50.60
C PHE A 11 15.76 -28.64 -49.45
N GLY A 12 16.09 -28.07 -48.29
CA GLY A 12 16.08 -28.77 -47.02
C GLY A 12 14.63 -29.14 -46.75
N ILE A 13 14.34 -30.42 -46.84
CA ILE A 13 13.19 -31.09 -46.24
C ILE A 13 12.87 -30.46 -44.88
N PHE A 14 11.86 -29.60 -44.86
CA PHE A 14 11.23 -29.09 -43.65
C PHE A 14 10.50 -30.27 -43.01
N SER A 15 11.26 -31.13 -42.32
CA SER A 15 10.70 -32.11 -41.39
C SER A 15 10.28 -31.32 -40.17
N VAL A 16 9.01 -30.93 -40.17
CA VAL A 16 8.28 -30.50 -38.98
C VAL A 16 8.26 -31.68 -38.02
N ILE A 17 9.29 -31.79 -37.18
CA ILE A 17 9.21 -32.57 -35.95
C ILE A 17 8.60 -31.64 -34.91
N LEU A 18 7.27 -31.52 -35.00
CA LEU A 18 6.43 -31.23 -33.84
C LEU A 18 6.31 -32.55 -33.09
N ILE A 19 7.15 -32.75 -32.07
CA ILE A 19 6.85 -33.63 -30.95
C ILE A 19 7.55 -33.06 -29.71
N SER A 20 6.70 -32.38 -28.95
CA SER A 20 6.70 -32.27 -27.50
C SER A 20 8.05 -32.06 -26.83
N ILE A 21 8.40 -30.79 -26.62
CA ILE A 21 8.99 -30.39 -25.34
C ILE A 21 8.01 -30.91 -24.30
N SER A 22 8.38 -31.96 -23.57
CA SER A 22 7.68 -32.39 -22.37
C SER A 22 7.82 -31.29 -21.31
N ASN A 23 7.09 -30.20 -21.49
CA ASN A 23 6.54 -29.44 -20.38
C ASN A 23 5.28 -30.20 -19.95
N ASP A 24 5.48 -31.40 -19.39
CA ASP A 24 4.42 -32.12 -18.72
C ASP A 24 4.93 -32.50 -17.34
N VAL A 25 4.25 -31.92 -16.36
CA VAL A 25 3.92 -32.53 -15.07
C VAL A 25 5.10 -32.85 -14.18
N PHE A 26 5.47 -31.87 -13.37
CA PHE A 26 5.24 -32.00 -11.92
C PHE A 26 4.79 -30.62 -11.40
N ALA A 27 3.52 -30.27 -11.67
CA ALA A 27 2.74 -29.57 -10.66
C ALA A 27 2.45 -30.60 -9.56
N GLU A 28 3.52 -31.04 -8.89
CA GLU A 28 3.39 -31.72 -7.64
C GLU A 28 3.02 -30.61 -6.66
N SER A 29 1.85 -30.75 -6.05
CA SER A 29 1.50 -30.03 -4.83
C SER A 29 2.43 -30.51 -3.71
N THR A 30 3.74 -30.28 -3.88
CA THR A 30 4.73 -30.55 -2.84
C THR A 30 4.55 -29.46 -1.82
N ILE A 31 3.76 -29.77 -0.81
CA ILE A 31 3.80 -29.11 0.49
C ILE A 31 5.27 -28.85 0.84
N ALA A 32 5.60 -27.59 1.11
CA ALA A 32 6.98 -27.19 1.36
C ALA A 32 7.53 -27.86 2.63
N ASP A 33 8.82 -28.17 2.65
CA ASP A 33 9.49 -28.97 3.69
C ASP A 33 9.32 -28.45 5.14
N PHE A 34 8.97 -27.17 5.33
CA PHE A 34 8.74 -26.58 6.65
C PHE A 34 7.34 -26.86 7.23
N VAL A 35 6.44 -27.38 6.41
CA VAL A 35 5.06 -27.68 6.79
C VAL A 35 5.03 -29.05 7.44
N ASP A 36 4.56 -29.10 8.67
CA ASP A 36 4.40 -30.31 9.46
C ASP A 36 3.04 -30.92 9.13
N PRO A 37 2.96 -32.16 8.63
CA PRO A 37 1.71 -32.83 8.30
C PRO A 37 0.76 -32.99 9.50
N ASN A 38 1.28 -32.91 10.74
CA ASN A 38 0.49 -33.03 11.96
C ASN A 38 -0.10 -31.69 12.43
N LYS A 39 0.21 -30.59 11.75
CA LYS A 39 -0.30 -29.25 12.07
C LYS A 39 -1.32 -28.81 11.03
N ASP A 40 -2.28 -28.02 11.50
CA ASP A 40 -3.29 -27.43 10.63
C ASP A 40 -2.64 -26.47 9.61
N LYS A 41 -3.10 -26.49 8.36
CA LYS A 41 -2.64 -25.58 7.31
C LYS A 41 -2.90 -24.12 7.70
N GLN A 42 -4.03 -23.86 8.36
CA GLN A 42 -4.40 -22.53 8.83
C GLN A 42 -3.39 -21.94 9.82
N TYR A 43 -2.77 -22.78 10.65
CA TYR A 43 -1.73 -22.35 11.59
C TYR A 43 -0.57 -21.63 10.88
N TYR A 44 -0.19 -22.09 9.68
CA TYR A 44 0.88 -21.49 8.90
C TYR A 44 0.47 -20.17 8.25
N LEU A 45 -0.79 -20.05 7.82
CA LEU A 45 -1.36 -18.82 7.28
C LEU A 45 -1.47 -17.74 8.36
N ASP A 46 -2.05 -18.09 9.52
CA ASP A 46 -2.21 -17.16 10.64
C ASP A 46 -0.86 -16.61 11.09
N ARG A 47 0.16 -17.46 11.10
CA ARG A 47 1.51 -17.04 11.43
C ARG A 47 2.10 -16.10 10.39
N TYR A 48 1.89 -16.37 9.10
CA TYR A 48 2.37 -15.51 8.02
C TYR A 48 1.72 -14.11 8.05
N TYR A 49 0.43 -14.03 8.34
CA TYR A 49 -0.30 -12.76 8.37
C TYR A 49 -0.17 -11.97 9.69
N ASN A 50 0.08 -12.65 10.82
CA ASN A 50 0.12 -12.01 12.13
C ASN A 50 1.53 -11.86 12.73
N GLU A 51 2.51 -12.67 12.32
CA GLU A 51 3.89 -12.61 12.83
C GLU A 51 4.87 -12.02 11.77
N PRO A 52 5.31 -10.76 11.91
CA PRO A 52 6.16 -10.12 10.90
C PRO A 52 7.54 -10.79 10.75
N THR A 53 8.04 -11.41 11.82
CA THR A 53 9.29 -12.19 11.82
C THR A 53 9.17 -13.47 11.00
N TYR A 54 8.04 -14.16 11.13
CA TYR A 54 7.76 -15.37 10.35
C TYR A 54 7.56 -15.05 8.87
N LYS A 55 6.81 -13.97 8.56
CA LYS A 55 6.65 -13.47 7.19
C LYS A 55 8.01 -13.19 6.52
N SER A 56 8.87 -12.44 7.20
CA SER A 56 10.19 -12.07 6.68
C SER A 56 11.11 -13.27 6.47
N TRP A 57 10.94 -14.33 7.27
CA TRP A 57 11.63 -15.59 7.09
C TRP A 57 11.07 -16.33 5.87
N PHE A 58 9.76 -16.45 5.72
CA PHE A 58 9.14 -17.11 4.57
C PHE A 58 9.54 -16.44 3.25
N ASP A 59 9.37 -15.11 3.16
CA ASP A 59 9.68 -14.31 1.96
C ASP A 59 11.15 -14.48 1.49
N ARG A 60 12.07 -14.75 2.43
CA ARG A 60 13.51 -14.93 2.15
C ARG A 60 13.85 -16.34 1.69
N ASN A 61 13.23 -17.35 2.30
CA ASN A 61 13.57 -18.75 2.06
C ASN A 61 12.80 -19.36 0.89
N TYR A 62 11.62 -18.81 0.57
CA TYR A 62 10.72 -19.31 -0.46
C TYR A 62 10.34 -18.21 -1.47
N PRO A 63 11.32 -17.63 -2.21
CA PRO A 63 11.02 -16.61 -3.20
C PRO A 63 10.25 -17.19 -4.38
N GLY A 64 9.16 -16.54 -4.77
CA GLY A 64 8.40 -16.91 -5.98
C GLY A 64 7.28 -17.93 -5.76
N ILE A 65 7.01 -18.33 -4.51
CA ILE A 65 5.82 -19.11 -4.13
C ILE A 65 5.04 -18.37 -3.04
N THR A 66 3.72 -18.46 -3.06
CA THR A 66 2.89 -17.88 -1.98
C THR A 66 2.78 -18.84 -0.79
N ILE A 67 2.42 -18.32 0.38
CA ILE A 67 2.25 -19.18 1.58
C ILE A 67 1.12 -20.19 1.39
N GLU A 68 0.08 -19.84 0.63
CA GLU A 68 -1.05 -20.70 0.30
C GLU A 68 -0.56 -21.90 -0.55
N GLN A 69 0.24 -21.62 -1.58
CA GLN A 69 0.84 -22.65 -2.42
C GLN A 69 1.82 -23.53 -1.61
N ALA A 70 2.64 -22.93 -0.75
CA ALA A 70 3.62 -23.65 0.06
C ALA A 70 2.98 -24.62 1.07
N VAL A 71 1.76 -24.32 1.53
CA VAL A 71 1.00 -25.16 2.48
C VAL A 71 0.07 -26.15 1.75
N GLY A 72 0.09 -26.15 0.41
CA GLY A 72 -0.74 -27.03 -0.42
C GLY A 72 -2.22 -26.66 -0.34
N ILE A 73 -2.52 -25.37 -0.34
CA ILE A 73 -3.85 -24.81 -0.59
C ILE A 73 -3.85 -24.39 -2.05
N ASP A 74 -4.30 -25.30 -2.92
CA ASP A 74 -4.46 -25.00 -4.34
C ASP A 74 -5.56 -23.94 -4.49
N SER A 75 -5.35 -22.98 -5.39
CA SER A 75 -6.17 -21.77 -5.57
C SER A 75 -7.68 -22.02 -5.77
N GLU A 76 -8.09 -23.24 -6.11
CA GLU A 76 -9.49 -23.62 -6.27
C GLU A 76 -10.29 -23.74 -4.96
N ASP A 77 -9.64 -23.91 -3.81
CA ASP A 77 -10.33 -23.98 -2.50
C ASP A 77 -10.41 -22.59 -1.82
N SER A 78 -9.89 -21.56 -2.49
CA SER A 78 -10.04 -20.18 -2.03
C SER A 78 -11.39 -19.66 -2.48
N THR A 79 -12.31 -19.57 -1.51
CA THR A 79 -13.61 -18.89 -1.66
C THR A 79 -13.44 -17.44 -2.16
N MET A 80 -12.22 -16.92 -2.16
CA MET A 80 -11.79 -15.61 -2.64
C MET A 80 -11.83 -15.44 -4.17
N ASP A 81 -11.56 -16.48 -4.96
CA ASP A 81 -11.61 -16.38 -6.44
C ASP A 81 -13.05 -16.24 -6.96
N SER A 82 -14.02 -16.82 -6.24
CA SER A 82 -15.45 -16.62 -6.53
C SER A 82 -15.95 -15.23 -6.17
N ILE A 83 -15.33 -14.57 -5.19
CA ILE A 83 -15.65 -13.20 -4.77
C ILE A 83 -15.03 -12.20 -5.75
N LEU A 84 -13.77 -12.41 -6.15
CA LEU A 84 -13.04 -11.50 -7.04
C LEU A 84 -13.58 -11.52 -8.48
N ASN A 85 -13.89 -12.70 -9.02
CA ASN A 85 -14.43 -12.85 -10.38
C ASN A 85 -15.87 -12.33 -10.51
N LYS A 86 -16.63 -12.26 -9.41
CA LYS A 86 -17.98 -11.68 -9.39
C LYS A 86 -17.96 -10.15 -9.32
N GLU A 87 -16.90 -9.55 -8.78
CA GLU A 87 -16.80 -8.10 -8.57
C GLU A 87 -16.10 -7.37 -9.74
N PHE A 88 -15.30 -8.07 -10.58
CA PHE A 88 -14.53 -7.43 -11.66
C PHE A 88 -15.17 -7.44 -13.07
N ILE A 89 -16.20 -8.24 -13.33
CA ILE A 89 -16.93 -8.24 -14.63
C ILE A 89 -18.43 -8.09 -14.37
N GLN A 90 -18.85 -6.91 -13.93
CA GLN A 90 -20.24 -6.47 -14.09
C GLN A 90 -20.23 -4.95 -14.30
N GLU A 91 -19.68 -4.57 -15.46
CA GLU A 91 -20.05 -3.29 -16.06
C GLU A 91 -21.57 -3.33 -16.31
N ALA A 92 -22.24 -2.23 -15.99
CA ALA A 92 -23.67 -2.14 -15.80
C ALA A 92 -24.49 -2.39 -17.08
N ASP A 93 -24.71 -3.65 -17.45
CA ASP A 93 -25.71 -4.02 -18.44
C ASP A 93 -26.97 -4.57 -17.76
N ALA A 94 -28.02 -3.74 -17.76
CA ALA A 94 -29.32 -3.98 -17.13
C ALA A 94 -30.18 -5.08 -17.81
N THR A 95 -29.57 -6.05 -18.50
CA THR A 95 -30.30 -7.08 -19.27
C THR A 95 -30.09 -8.52 -18.83
N LEU A 96 -29.27 -8.81 -17.81
CA LEU A 96 -29.11 -10.18 -17.28
C LEU A 96 -29.90 -10.41 -15.97
N VAL A 97 -31.19 -10.06 -15.99
CA VAL A 97 -32.17 -10.59 -15.03
C VAL A 97 -32.45 -12.04 -15.43
N ASN A 98 -31.55 -12.95 -15.07
CA ASN A 98 -31.82 -14.36 -14.79
C ASN A 98 -30.50 -15.10 -14.60
N GLN A 99 -30.03 -15.18 -13.35
CA GLN A 99 -29.34 -16.37 -12.87
C GLN A 99 -29.49 -16.49 -11.35
N GLU A 100 -29.89 -17.69 -10.94
CA GLU A 100 -30.52 -18.05 -9.68
C GLU A 100 -29.61 -17.87 -8.47
N THR A 101 -30.16 -17.25 -7.41
CA THR A 101 -29.58 -17.24 -6.07
C THR A 101 -29.81 -18.60 -5.40
N PRO A 102 -28.81 -19.20 -4.71
CA PRO A 102 -29.05 -20.32 -3.81
C PRO A 102 -30.08 -19.89 -2.76
N GLN A 103 -31.17 -20.64 -2.68
CA GLN A 103 -32.27 -20.40 -1.74
C GLN A 103 -31.81 -20.68 -0.31
N THR A 104 -31.36 -19.64 0.38
CA THR A 104 -31.31 -19.59 1.85
C THR A 104 -32.08 -18.35 2.29
N ASN A 105 -32.98 -18.54 3.24
CA ASN A 105 -33.94 -17.61 3.82
C ASN A 105 -33.57 -16.11 3.72
N ASN A 106 -34.48 -15.36 3.11
CA ASN A 106 -34.42 -13.92 2.79
C ASN A 106 -34.02 -12.99 3.96
N SER A 107 -34.26 -13.39 5.22
CA SER A 107 -33.92 -12.59 6.40
C SER A 107 -32.43 -12.61 6.74
N GLU A 108 -31.73 -13.73 6.58
CA GLU A 108 -30.32 -13.85 6.92
C GLU A 108 -29.43 -13.13 5.90
N MET A 109 -29.75 -13.26 4.60
CA MET A 109 -29.07 -12.49 3.56
C MET A 109 -29.30 -10.98 3.71
N ALA A 110 -30.52 -10.56 4.05
CA ALA A 110 -30.82 -9.16 4.31
C ALA A 110 -30.06 -8.64 5.54
N GLN A 111 -29.97 -9.42 6.61
CA GLN A 111 -29.17 -9.08 7.79
C GLN A 111 -27.68 -9.00 7.46
N MET A 112 -27.15 -9.93 6.65
CA MET A 112 -25.77 -9.90 6.18
C MET A 112 -25.48 -8.66 5.32
N MET A 113 -26.36 -8.33 4.38
CA MET A 113 -26.24 -7.12 3.56
C MET A 113 -26.33 -5.84 4.39
N LEU A 114 -27.26 -5.78 5.35
CA LEU A 114 -27.36 -4.66 6.30
C LEU A 114 -26.12 -4.54 7.17
N ALA A 115 -25.55 -5.66 7.64
CA ALA A 115 -24.34 -5.68 8.44
C ALA A 115 -23.13 -5.19 7.64
N ILE A 116 -22.92 -5.69 6.41
CA ILE A 116 -21.84 -5.25 5.52
C ILE A 116 -21.99 -3.76 5.18
N GLY A 117 -23.19 -3.31 4.81
CA GLY A 117 -23.46 -1.89 4.54
C GLY A 117 -23.24 -1.01 5.77
N GLY A 118 -23.66 -1.47 6.95
CA GLY A 118 -23.43 -0.81 8.23
C GLY A 118 -21.93 -0.64 8.53
N PHE A 119 -21.13 -1.69 8.34
CA PHE A 119 -19.68 -1.61 8.50
C PHE A 119 -19.05 -0.62 7.50
N GLY A 120 -19.46 -0.63 6.23
CA GLY A 120 -18.95 0.32 5.23
C GLY A 120 -19.15 1.78 5.64
N LEU A 121 -20.32 2.12 6.18
CA LEU A 121 -20.61 3.46 6.71
C LEU A 121 -19.71 3.83 7.90
N LEU A 122 -19.53 2.91 8.85
CA LEU A 122 -18.69 3.13 10.03
C LEU A 122 -17.22 3.32 9.65
N PHE A 123 -16.66 2.45 8.80
CA PHE A 123 -15.29 2.57 8.32
C PHE A 123 -15.09 3.84 7.50
N GLY A 124 -16.04 4.20 6.64
CA GLY A 124 -16.00 5.46 5.88
C GLY A 124 -15.97 6.70 6.78
N ALA A 125 -16.79 6.72 7.83
CA ALA A 125 -16.80 7.80 8.81
C ALA A 125 -15.46 7.92 9.57
N VAL A 126 -14.94 6.81 10.09
CA VAL A 126 -13.64 6.77 10.80
C VAL A 126 -12.50 7.20 9.88
N TYR A 127 -12.47 6.70 8.64
CA TYR A 127 -11.46 7.06 7.64
C TYR A 127 -11.48 8.57 7.32
N GLY A 128 -12.67 9.13 7.14
CA GLY A 128 -12.85 10.57 6.89
C GLY A 128 -12.29 11.44 8.02
N VAL A 129 -12.54 11.06 9.29
CA VAL A 129 -11.97 11.75 10.45
C VAL A 129 -10.45 11.61 10.50
N LYS A 130 -9.93 10.40 10.33
CA LYS A 130 -8.49 10.12 10.37
C LYS A 130 -7.72 10.95 9.33
N ARG A 131 -8.25 11.07 8.11
CA ARG A 131 -7.64 11.90 7.06
C ARG A 131 -7.54 13.38 7.47
N LYS A 132 -8.64 13.94 7.98
CA LYS A 132 -8.68 15.34 8.45
C LYS A 132 -7.71 15.61 9.59
N VAL A 133 -7.65 14.70 10.57
CA VAL A 133 -6.71 14.82 11.71
C VAL A 133 -5.26 14.79 11.21
N ASN A 134 -4.91 13.87 10.31
CA ASN A 134 -3.56 13.78 9.75
C ASN A 134 -3.14 15.06 9.02
N ASP A 135 -4.03 15.64 8.20
CA ASP A 135 -3.78 16.90 7.50
C ASP A 135 -3.55 18.05 8.48
N ASN A 136 -4.37 18.12 9.54
CA ASN A 136 -4.21 19.12 10.60
C ASN A 136 -2.89 18.94 11.35
N THR A 137 -2.52 17.72 11.73
CA THR A 137 -1.24 17.42 12.39
C THR A 137 -0.07 17.88 11.53
N ARG A 138 -0.10 17.61 10.21
CA ARG A 138 0.93 18.05 9.28
C ARG A 138 0.99 19.57 9.16
N GLN A 139 -0.15 20.26 9.09
CA GLN A 139 -0.18 21.72 9.05
C GLN A 139 0.36 22.34 10.33
N ILE A 140 0.02 21.78 11.49
CA ILE A 140 0.55 22.23 12.79
C ILE A 140 2.07 22.07 12.84
N SER A 141 2.63 20.95 12.38
CA SER A 141 4.09 20.78 12.36
C SER A 141 4.76 21.79 11.43
N ILE A 142 4.21 22.01 10.22
CA ILE A 142 4.73 23.01 9.27
C ILE A 142 4.67 24.43 9.87
N ASN A 143 3.55 24.80 10.49
CA ASN A 143 3.40 26.11 11.12
C ASN A 143 4.35 26.28 12.30
N LYS A 144 4.52 25.24 13.12
CA LYS A 144 5.47 25.24 14.25
C LYS A 144 6.91 25.47 13.78
N ASP A 145 7.34 24.76 12.74
CA ASP A 145 8.68 24.93 12.17
C ASP A 145 8.86 26.29 11.50
N THR A 146 7.82 26.79 10.82
CA THR A 146 7.83 28.11 10.20
C THR A 146 7.98 29.21 11.26
N ILE A 147 7.20 29.17 12.34
CA ILE A 147 7.32 30.11 13.47
C ILE A 147 8.69 30.00 14.11
N LYS A 148 9.18 28.79 14.38
CA LYS A 148 10.51 28.57 14.98
C LYS A 148 11.60 29.20 14.11
N ASN A 149 11.57 28.97 12.81
CA ASN A 149 12.64 29.37 11.90
C ASN A 149 12.57 30.85 11.49
N LYS A 150 11.38 31.38 11.23
CA LYS A 150 11.21 32.76 10.74
C LYS A 150 11.02 33.79 11.84
N ILE A 151 10.43 33.41 12.97
CA ILE A 151 10.08 34.34 14.05
C ILE A 151 11.05 34.18 15.22
N ILE A 152 11.18 32.96 15.77
CA ILE A 152 11.90 32.76 17.04
C ILE A 152 13.43 32.77 16.85
N LYS A 153 13.97 32.05 15.85
CA LYS A 153 15.42 31.94 15.62
C LYS A 153 16.12 33.29 15.39
N PRO A 154 15.57 34.23 14.61
CA PRO A 154 16.17 35.55 14.46
C PRO A 154 16.18 36.33 15.78
N ILE A 155 15.04 36.38 16.49
CA ILE A 155 14.89 37.15 17.75
C ILE A 155 15.83 36.63 18.84
N THR A 156 16.01 35.30 18.93
CA THR A 156 16.90 34.69 19.93
C THR A 156 18.39 34.87 19.65
N ARG A 157 18.77 35.29 18.43
CA ARG A 157 20.17 35.55 18.05
C ARG A 157 20.51 37.05 18.02
N THR A 158 19.52 37.93 18.08
CA THR A 158 19.73 39.38 18.06
C THR A 158 20.04 39.93 19.45
N ASN A 159 20.89 40.95 19.51
CA ASN A 159 21.17 41.68 20.74
C ASN A 159 19.91 42.45 21.20
N PRO A 160 19.58 42.49 22.51
CA PRO A 160 18.47 43.29 23.03
C PRO A 160 18.45 44.75 22.54
N LEU A 161 19.61 45.38 22.39
CA LEU A 161 19.73 46.75 21.88
C LEU A 161 19.30 46.85 20.41
N GLU A 162 19.70 45.88 19.57
CA GLU A 162 19.31 45.83 18.16
C GLU A 162 17.79 45.67 18.01
N ILE A 163 17.15 44.86 18.88
CA ILE A 163 15.70 44.72 18.91
C ILE A 163 15.03 46.08 19.18
N LEU A 164 15.54 46.84 20.16
CA LEU A 164 15.01 48.16 20.49
C LEU A 164 15.20 49.16 19.34
N GLN A 165 16.35 49.13 18.66
CA GLN A 165 16.59 49.99 17.48
C GLN A 165 15.63 49.67 16.34
N ILE A 166 15.37 48.39 16.08
CA ILE A 166 14.38 47.96 15.07
C ILE A 166 12.98 48.46 15.45
N ARG A 167 12.60 48.36 16.73
CA ARG A 167 11.30 48.86 17.21
C ARG A 167 11.16 50.37 17.08
N LEU A 168 12.22 51.12 17.38
CA LEU A 168 12.26 52.57 17.19
C LEU A 168 12.11 52.93 15.70
N ALA A 169 12.85 52.24 14.82
CA ALA A 169 12.77 52.45 13.38
C ALA A 169 11.40 52.10 12.78
N LYS A 170 10.68 51.14 13.38
CA LYS A 170 9.31 50.79 13.00
C LYS A 170 8.25 51.70 13.62
N GLY A 171 8.62 52.59 14.54
CA GLY A 171 7.68 53.42 15.30
C GLY A 171 6.86 52.65 16.33
N GLU A 172 7.30 51.46 16.75
CA GLU A 172 6.66 50.68 17.82
C GLU A 172 6.93 51.27 19.23
N ILE A 173 7.99 52.06 19.37
CA ILE A 173 8.38 52.75 20.61
C ILE A 173 8.81 54.19 20.29
N THR A 174 8.70 55.09 21.26
CA THR A 174 9.21 56.46 21.13
C THR A 174 10.71 56.54 21.41
N ILE A 175 11.35 57.66 21.06
CA ILE A 175 12.76 57.93 21.35
C ILE A 175 13.02 57.91 22.87
N GLU A 176 12.11 58.49 23.66
CA GLU A 176 12.20 58.55 25.13
C GLU A 176 12.12 57.14 25.76
N GLU A 177 11.22 56.29 25.24
CA GLU A 177 11.11 54.89 25.66
C GLU A 177 12.36 54.09 25.31
N PHE A 178 12.93 54.31 24.12
CA PHE A 178 14.18 53.68 23.70
C PHE A 178 15.32 54.02 24.67
N GLU A 179 15.53 55.30 24.99
CA GLU A 179 16.60 55.73 25.91
C GLU A 179 16.44 55.14 27.32
N SER A 180 15.20 55.12 27.83
CA SER A 180 14.88 54.51 29.14
C SER A 180 15.21 53.02 29.17
N LEU A 181 14.88 52.29 28.09
CA LEU A 181 15.15 50.85 27.97
C LEU A 181 16.63 50.55 27.71
N GLU A 182 17.32 51.36 26.90
CA GLU A 182 18.76 51.25 26.67
C GLU A 182 19.52 51.43 27.98
N LYS A 183 19.16 52.45 28.78
CA LYS A 183 19.78 52.68 30.09
C LYS A 183 19.62 51.45 30.99
N LYS A 184 18.43 50.85 31.04
CA LYS A 184 18.16 49.63 31.84
C LYS A 184 18.91 48.39 31.36
N LEU A 185 19.33 48.34 30.11
CA LEU A 185 20.13 47.23 29.57
C LEU A 185 21.64 47.36 29.88
N LYS A 186 22.12 48.57 30.22
CA LYS A 186 23.53 48.85 30.53
C LYS A 186 23.88 48.65 32.00
N TYR A 187 22.88 48.45 32.88
CA TYR A 187 23.03 48.17 34.32
C TYR A 187 22.61 46.73 34.61
#